data_AF-A0AA91VA02-F1
#
_entry.id   AF-A0AA91VA02-F1
#
_cell.length_a   1.000
_cell.length_b   1.000
_cell.length_c   1.000
_cell.angle_alpha   90.00
_cell.angle_beta   90.00
_cell.angle_gamma   90.00
#
_symmetry.space_group_name_H-M   'P 1'
#
loop_
_entity.id
_entity.type
_entity.pdbx_description
1 polymer ?
#
loop_
_entity_poly.entity_id
_entity_poly.type
_entity_poly.pdbx_seq_one_letter_code
_entity_poly.pdbx_strand_id
1 'polypeptide(L)'
;MAKIVNIGQSEKKARVRENKFEDFLEQVNIGLSAEQQQVLLQILHSTTGDDYFIGKKKKRTDGVKFVQMITENIDYLCEIGYLTQPEKAFLFELSRFLEFKSNVIVEKNDEEIKPNAASPSYLAKKLGKTRTSISKVMNDLLVKGILGVAETGITTEDGRSCSSRTWFVNPNILCNAPKDDIDRATQQIFVKSLRNIQLEGSKKKHKLPIYLF
;
A
#
# COMPACT_ATOMS: atom_id res chain seq x y z
N MET A 1 7.24 48.82 15.91
CA MET A 1 6.12 47.87 16.03
C MET A 1 6.46 46.63 15.21
N ALA A 2 6.68 45.48 15.86
CA ALA A 2 6.93 44.22 15.16
C ALA A 2 5.63 43.68 14.58
N LYS A 3 5.58 43.50 13.25
CA LYS A 3 4.41 42.98 12.55
C LYS A 3 4.30 41.48 12.86
N ILE A 4 3.38 41.10 13.74
CA ILE A 4 3.11 39.69 14.06
C ILE A 4 2.54 39.03 12.80
N VAL A 5 3.35 38.25 12.10
CA VAL A 5 2.91 37.48 10.93
C VAL A 5 2.12 36.28 11.43
N ASN A 6 0.82 36.25 11.14
CA ASN A 6 -0.05 35.12 11.48
C ASN A 6 0.20 33.95 10.50
N ILE A 7 1.09 33.05 10.89
CA ILE A 7 1.57 31.91 10.07
C ILE A 7 0.40 31.03 9.57
N GLY A 8 -0.61 30.80 10.40
CA GLY A 8 -1.76 29.96 10.03
C GLY A 8 -2.64 30.55 8.93
N GLN A 9 -2.72 31.88 8.82
CA GLN A 9 -3.42 32.54 7.70
C GLN A 9 -2.60 32.47 6.41
N SER A 10 -1.28 32.55 6.50
CA SER A 10 -0.38 32.43 5.35
C SER A 10 -0.42 31.02 4.74
N GLU A 11 -0.42 29.97 5.56
CA GLU A 11 -0.52 28.58 5.09
C GLU A 11 -1.86 28.27 4.40
N LYS A 12 -2.98 28.74 4.96
CA LYS A 12 -4.30 28.58 4.33
C LYS A 12 -4.36 29.26 2.97
N LYS A 13 -3.80 30.46 2.85
CA LYS A 13 -3.74 31.19 1.56
C LYS A 13 -2.81 30.52 0.56
N ALA A 14 -1.70 29.94 1.00
CA ALA A 14 -0.81 29.17 0.14
C ALA A 14 -1.51 27.92 -0.44
N ARG A 15 -2.20 27.14 0.41
CA ARG A 15 -2.99 25.98 -0.01
C ARG A 15 -4.08 26.31 -1.03
N VAL A 16 -4.83 27.39 -0.81
CA VAL A 16 -5.89 27.82 -1.75
C VAL A 16 -5.31 28.23 -3.09
N ARG A 17 -4.11 28.85 -3.09
CA ARG A 17 -3.43 29.27 -4.33
C ARG A 17 -2.89 28.07 -5.11
N GLU A 18 -2.34 27.06 -4.43
CA GLU A 18 -1.86 25.83 -5.07
C GLU A 18 -2.99 25.01 -5.69
N ASN A 19 -4.10 24.81 -4.96
CA ASN A 19 -5.25 24.07 -5.50
C ASN A 19 -5.81 24.73 -6.78
N LYS A 20 -5.92 26.06 -6.82
CA LYS A 20 -6.36 26.80 -8.02
C LYS A 20 -5.41 26.64 -9.20
N PHE A 21 -4.12 26.45 -8.94
CA PHE A 21 -3.11 26.23 -9.98
C PHE A 21 -3.22 24.81 -10.54
N GLU A 22 -3.49 23.82 -9.69
CA GLU A 22 -3.77 22.44 -10.13
C GLU A 22 -5.06 22.37 -10.98
N ASP A 23 -6.14 23.02 -10.55
CA ASP A 23 -7.42 23.08 -11.30
C ASP A 23 -7.24 23.74 -12.69
N PHE A 24 -6.38 24.76 -12.80
CA PHE A 24 -6.08 25.41 -14.07
C PHE A 24 -5.33 24.49 -15.05
N LEU A 25 -4.44 23.64 -14.53
CA LEU A 25 -3.69 22.69 -15.35
C LEU A 25 -4.61 21.60 -15.92
N GLU A 26 -5.58 21.10 -15.14
CA GLU A 26 -6.51 20.05 -15.59
C GLU A 26 -7.42 20.47 -16.76
N GLN A 27 -7.60 21.77 -17.00
CA GLN A 27 -8.42 22.30 -18.10
C GLN A 27 -7.67 22.50 -19.42
N VAL A 28 -6.34 22.28 -19.43
CA VAL A 28 -5.52 22.42 -20.63
C VAL A 28 -5.20 21.04 -21.19
N ASN A 29 -5.34 20.81 -22.49
CA ASN A 29 -4.79 19.63 -23.15
C ASN A 29 -3.26 19.69 -23.05
N ILE A 30 -2.65 19.05 -22.04
CA ILE A 30 -1.26 19.31 -21.68
C ILE A 30 -0.27 18.45 -22.47
N GLY A 31 0.66 19.13 -23.16
CA GLY A 31 2.04 18.69 -23.33
C GLY A 31 2.75 19.32 -24.53
N LEU A 32 3.89 20.00 -24.30
CA LEU A 32 4.88 20.21 -25.36
C LEU A 32 5.52 18.86 -25.70
N SER A 33 5.74 18.56 -26.98
CA SER A 33 6.52 17.40 -27.41
C SER A 33 7.94 17.44 -26.85
N ALA A 34 8.67 16.32 -26.85
CA ALA A 34 10.05 16.28 -26.36
C ALA A 34 10.95 17.31 -27.09
N GLU A 35 10.74 17.51 -28.39
CA GLU A 35 11.44 18.50 -29.21
C GLU A 35 11.09 19.93 -28.78
N GLN A 36 9.81 20.20 -28.55
CA GLN A 36 9.35 21.51 -28.08
C GLN A 36 9.87 21.83 -26.67
N GLN A 37 10.02 20.82 -25.81
CA GLN A 37 10.62 20.96 -24.48
C GLN A 37 12.11 21.30 -24.57
N GLN A 38 12.85 20.69 -25.49
CA GLN A 38 14.26 21.01 -25.73
C GLN A 38 14.45 22.43 -26.25
N VAL A 39 13.64 22.84 -27.23
CA VAL A 39 13.68 24.21 -27.77
C VAL A 39 13.40 25.23 -26.67
N LEU A 40 12.41 24.98 -25.81
CA LEU A 40 12.11 25.86 -24.67
C LEU A 40 13.30 26.01 -23.73
N LEU A 41 13.94 24.90 -23.35
CA LEU A 41 15.13 24.92 -22.48
C LEU A 41 16.29 25.69 -23.14
N GLN A 42 16.50 25.52 -24.44
CA GLN A 42 17.54 26.22 -25.19
C GLN A 42 17.27 27.73 -25.27
N ILE A 43 16.01 28.14 -25.49
CA ILE A 43 15.62 29.55 -25.49
C ILE A 43 15.87 30.16 -24.10
N LEU A 44 15.44 29.50 -23.03
CA LEU A 44 15.64 29.98 -21.66
C LEU A 44 17.12 30.17 -21.35
N HIS A 45 17.95 29.17 -21.64
CA HIS A 45 19.40 29.25 -21.49
C HIS A 45 20.00 30.39 -22.31
N SER A 46 19.59 30.55 -23.58
CA SER A 46 20.10 31.64 -24.43
C SER A 46 19.70 33.04 -23.96
N THR A 47 18.59 33.16 -23.22
CA THR A 47 18.05 34.44 -22.77
C THR A 47 18.63 34.87 -21.43
N THR A 48 18.86 33.93 -20.51
CA THR A 48 19.31 34.25 -19.14
C THR A 48 20.76 33.84 -18.85
N GLY A 49 21.33 32.92 -19.63
CA GLY A 49 22.65 32.32 -19.39
C GLY A 49 22.66 31.20 -18.36
N ASP A 50 21.51 30.83 -17.80
CA ASP A 50 21.37 29.78 -16.78
C ASP A 50 20.82 28.47 -17.36
N ASP A 51 21.22 27.34 -16.77
CA ASP A 51 20.68 26.03 -17.10
C ASP A 51 19.34 25.77 -16.38
N TYR A 52 18.29 25.53 -17.16
CA TYR A 52 16.96 25.16 -16.64
C TYR A 52 16.68 23.66 -16.81
N PHE A 53 15.81 23.12 -15.97
CA PHE A 53 15.29 21.76 -16.11
C PHE A 53 13.76 21.75 -15.98
N ILE A 54 13.12 20.79 -16.64
CA ILE A 54 11.68 20.54 -16.53
C ILE A 54 11.46 19.37 -15.58
N GLY A 55 10.92 19.64 -14.40
CA GLY A 55 10.57 18.64 -13.40
C GLY A 55 9.06 18.59 -13.17
N LYS A 56 8.54 17.41 -12.81
CA LYS A 56 7.17 17.32 -12.28
C LYS A 56 7.16 17.88 -10.86
N LYS A 57 6.24 18.80 -10.57
CA LYS A 57 5.99 19.20 -9.18
C LYS A 57 5.45 18.00 -8.42
N LYS A 58 6.04 17.72 -7.25
CA LYS A 58 5.54 16.71 -6.32
C LYS A 58 4.10 17.07 -5.94
N LYS A 59 3.14 16.19 -6.23
CA LYS A 59 1.75 16.40 -5.82
C LYS A 59 1.67 16.38 -4.31
N ARG A 60 0.69 17.08 -3.74
CA ARG A 60 0.48 17.08 -2.28
C ARG A 60 0.23 15.68 -1.71
N THR A 61 -0.28 14.77 -2.52
CA THR A 61 -0.55 13.38 -2.16
C THR A 61 0.66 12.46 -2.32
N ASP A 62 1.76 12.94 -2.91
CA ASP A 62 2.94 12.10 -3.15
C ASP A 62 3.58 11.70 -1.81
N GLY A 63 3.65 10.40 -1.57
CA GLY A 63 4.13 9.82 -0.31
C GLY A 63 3.00 9.45 0.67
N VAL A 64 1.74 9.76 0.36
CA VAL A 64 0.60 9.20 1.11
C VAL A 64 0.56 7.70 0.88
N LYS A 65 0.69 6.93 1.96
CA LYS A 65 0.56 5.47 1.94
C LYS A 65 -0.92 5.10 2.00
N PHE A 66 -1.37 4.24 1.12
CA PHE A 66 -2.71 3.69 1.12
C PHE A 66 -2.68 2.21 0.76
N VAL A 67 -3.70 1.49 1.17
CA VAL A 67 -3.88 0.08 0.83
C VAL A 67 -5.16 -0.05 0.05
N GLN A 68 -5.09 -0.72 -1.10
CA GLN A 68 -6.24 -1.00 -1.95
C GLN A 68 -6.88 -2.32 -1.53
N MET A 69 -8.20 -2.38 -1.58
CA MET A 69 -8.97 -3.58 -1.36
C MET A 69 -9.55 -4.04 -2.70
N ILE A 70 -9.51 -5.34 -2.99
CA ILE A 70 -10.19 -5.89 -4.16
C ILE A 70 -11.65 -6.15 -3.78
N THR A 71 -12.51 -5.20 -4.12
CA THR A 71 -13.91 -5.14 -3.71
C THR A 71 -14.67 -6.43 -4.05
N GLU A 72 -14.57 -6.90 -5.28
CA GLU A 72 -15.25 -8.09 -5.79
C GLU A 72 -14.84 -9.34 -5.01
N ASN A 73 -13.57 -9.41 -4.59
CA ASN A 73 -13.07 -10.53 -3.80
C ASN A 73 -13.58 -10.47 -2.36
N ILE A 74 -13.55 -9.31 -1.72
CA ILE A 74 -14.03 -9.14 -0.35
C ILE A 74 -15.54 -9.38 -0.26
N ASP A 75 -16.30 -8.84 -1.20
CA ASP A 75 -17.75 -9.03 -1.27
C ASP A 75 -18.08 -10.51 -1.39
N TYR A 76 -17.45 -11.21 -2.35
CA TYR A 76 -17.66 -12.64 -2.53
C TYR A 76 -17.30 -13.46 -1.29
N LEU A 77 -16.16 -13.18 -0.64
CA LEU A 77 -15.77 -13.86 0.59
C LEU A 77 -16.75 -13.60 1.74
N CYS A 78 -17.39 -12.43 1.78
CA CYS A 78 -18.43 -12.11 2.75
C CYS A 78 -19.74 -12.84 2.44
N GLU A 79 -20.17 -12.88 1.18
CA GLU A 79 -21.39 -13.56 0.72
C GLU A 79 -21.37 -15.05 1.04
N ILE A 80 -20.22 -15.71 0.83
CA ILE A 80 -20.08 -17.15 1.12
C ILE A 80 -19.79 -17.43 2.60
N GLY A 81 -19.72 -16.40 3.45
CA GLY A 81 -19.46 -16.55 4.89
C GLY A 81 -18.04 -17.03 5.22
N TYR A 82 -17.05 -16.80 4.35
CA TYR A 82 -15.68 -17.27 4.55
C TYR A 82 -14.94 -16.55 5.67
N LEU A 83 -15.24 -15.25 5.85
CA LEU A 83 -14.63 -14.40 6.88
C LEU A 83 -15.61 -14.13 8.01
N THR A 84 -15.16 -14.34 9.24
CA THR A 84 -15.85 -13.97 10.47
C THR A 84 -15.71 -12.48 10.76
N GLN A 85 -16.56 -11.93 11.64
CA GLN A 85 -16.48 -10.51 12.01
C GLN A 85 -15.14 -10.12 12.66
N PRO A 86 -14.55 -10.92 13.59
CA PRO A 86 -13.22 -10.62 14.14
C PRO A 86 -12.13 -10.58 13.07
N GLU A 87 -12.19 -11.47 12.09
CA GLU A 87 -11.22 -11.52 10.98
C GLU A 87 -11.33 -10.29 10.09
N LYS A 88 -12.54 -9.87 9.72
CA LYS A 88 -12.76 -8.63 8.93
C LYS A 88 -12.22 -7.41 9.66
N ALA A 89 -12.54 -7.28 10.95
CA ALA A 89 -12.04 -6.19 11.78
C ALA A 89 -10.51 -6.20 11.88
N PHE A 90 -9.91 -7.39 12.01
CA PHE A 90 -8.46 -7.54 12.06
C PHE A 90 -7.78 -7.21 10.73
N LEU A 91 -8.36 -7.56 9.58
CA LEU A 91 -7.84 -7.15 8.27
C LEU A 91 -7.84 -5.63 8.09
N PHE A 92 -8.92 -4.97 8.52
CA PHE A 92 -8.98 -3.50 8.55
C PHE A 92 -7.89 -2.92 9.45
N GLU A 93 -7.68 -3.48 10.63
CA GLU A 93 -6.57 -3.08 11.51
C GLU A 93 -5.20 -3.32 10.87
N LEU A 94 -4.99 -4.46 10.18
CA LEU A 94 -3.74 -4.83 9.52
C LEU A 94 -3.38 -3.94 8.33
N SER A 95 -4.37 -3.36 7.64
CA SER A 95 -4.13 -2.48 6.48
C SER A 95 -3.12 -1.37 6.77
N ARG A 96 -3.04 -0.88 8.00
CA ARG A 96 -2.11 0.19 8.37
C ARG A 96 -0.66 -0.29 8.52
N PHE A 97 -0.39 -1.59 8.59
CA PHE A 97 0.92 -2.20 8.87
C PHE A 97 1.57 -2.82 7.63
N LEU A 98 1.00 -2.64 6.43
CA LEU A 98 1.56 -3.25 5.23
C LEU A 98 2.74 -2.44 4.70
N GLU A 99 3.84 -3.13 4.43
CA GLU A 99 4.93 -2.59 3.63
C GLU A 99 4.51 -2.49 2.16
N PHE A 100 5.02 -1.45 1.49
CA PHE A 100 4.77 -1.23 0.07
C PHE A 100 5.41 -2.35 -0.76
N LYS A 101 4.77 -2.77 -1.86
CA LYS A 101 5.13 -3.88 -2.75
C LYS A 101 5.10 -5.27 -2.11
N SER A 102 5.93 -5.48 -1.09
CA SER A 102 6.09 -6.79 -0.44
C SER A 102 4.86 -7.25 0.34
N ASN A 103 3.96 -6.33 0.69
CA ASN A 103 2.75 -6.67 1.45
C ASN A 103 3.03 -7.37 2.80
N VAL A 104 4.27 -7.27 3.30
CA VAL A 104 4.68 -7.79 4.61
C VAL A 104 4.05 -6.95 5.70
N ILE A 105 3.63 -7.60 6.79
CA ILE A 105 3.18 -6.92 7.99
C ILE A 105 4.41 -6.47 8.77
N VAL A 106 4.58 -5.16 8.92
CA VAL A 106 5.77 -4.55 9.54
C VAL A 106 5.42 -3.76 10.79
N GLU A 107 6.42 -3.60 11.65
CA GLU A 107 6.34 -2.73 12.80
C GLU A 107 6.29 -1.27 12.34
N LYS A 108 5.44 -0.47 12.97
CA LYS A 108 5.49 0.99 12.82
C LYS A 108 6.55 1.56 13.73
N ASN A 109 7.67 1.95 13.13
CA ASN A 109 8.67 2.79 13.75
C ASN A 109 8.98 3.94 12.79
N ASP A 110 8.73 5.18 13.20
CA ASP A 110 8.92 6.36 12.34
C ASP A 110 10.42 6.73 12.18
N GLU A 111 11.29 6.11 12.98
CA GLU A 111 12.73 6.38 13.01
C GLU A 111 13.56 5.42 12.14
N GLU A 112 12.99 4.29 11.72
CA GLU A 112 13.71 3.26 10.96
C GLU A 112 13.49 3.38 9.45
N ILE A 113 14.61 3.39 8.69
CA ILE A 113 14.59 3.42 7.22
C ILE A 113 13.96 2.14 6.64
N LYS A 114 14.15 1.00 7.32
CA LYS A 114 13.52 -0.28 6.99
C LYS A 114 12.90 -0.89 8.26
N PRO A 115 11.56 -0.97 8.35
CA PRO A 115 10.92 -1.49 9.55
C PRO A 115 11.13 -3.01 9.68
N ASN A 116 11.14 -3.50 10.91
CA ASN A 116 11.17 -4.92 11.20
C ASN A 116 9.83 -5.60 10.84
N ALA A 117 9.87 -6.90 10.54
CA ALA A 117 8.64 -7.70 10.38
C ALA A 117 7.89 -7.80 11.71
N ALA A 118 6.59 -7.55 11.70
CA ALA A 118 5.79 -7.49 12.91
C ALA A 118 5.56 -8.89 13.50
N SER A 119 5.85 -9.02 14.80
CA SER A 119 5.50 -10.22 15.56
C SER A 119 4.04 -10.16 16.07
N PRO A 120 3.41 -11.31 16.37
CA PRO A 120 2.11 -11.33 17.06
C PRO A 120 2.12 -10.57 18.39
N SER A 121 3.25 -10.58 19.12
CA SER A 121 3.43 -9.82 20.36
C SER A 121 3.42 -8.31 20.12
N TYR A 122 4.07 -7.86 19.06
CA TYR A 122 4.06 -6.45 18.66
C TYR A 122 2.63 -6.00 18.32
N LEU A 123 1.95 -6.75 17.46
CA LEU A 123 0.58 -6.44 17.04
C LEU A 123 -0.38 -6.43 18.23
N ALA A 124 -0.26 -7.38 19.16
CA ALA A 124 -1.04 -7.43 20.38
C ALA A 124 -0.88 -6.14 21.22
N LYS A 125 0.37 -5.73 21.46
CA LYS A 125 0.66 -4.48 22.17
C LYS A 125 0.10 -3.26 21.44
N LYS A 126 0.31 -3.17 20.12
CA LYS A 126 -0.08 -2.00 19.31
C LYS A 126 -1.59 -1.87 19.12
N LEU A 127 -2.31 -3.00 19.10
CA LEU A 127 -3.77 -3.06 18.93
C LEU A 127 -4.53 -3.13 20.25
N GLY A 128 -3.85 -3.18 21.40
CA GLY A 128 -4.49 -3.30 22.71
C GLY A 128 -5.22 -4.64 22.90
N LYS A 129 -4.71 -5.72 22.31
CA LYS A 129 -5.28 -7.07 22.35
C LYS A 129 -4.34 -8.05 23.03
N THR A 130 -4.84 -9.20 23.45
CA THR A 130 -3.98 -10.26 23.99
C THR A 130 -3.19 -10.94 22.88
N ARG A 131 -1.95 -11.35 23.17
CA ARG A 131 -1.13 -12.12 22.23
C ARG A 131 -1.85 -13.38 21.75
N THR A 132 -2.53 -14.09 22.65
CA THR A 132 -3.30 -15.29 22.32
C THR A 132 -4.40 -15.00 21.30
N SER A 133 -5.15 -13.91 21.46
CA SER A 133 -6.19 -13.52 20.50
C SER A 133 -5.61 -13.18 19.13
N ILE A 134 -4.51 -12.43 19.08
CA ILE A 134 -3.84 -12.09 17.81
C ILE A 134 -3.31 -13.34 17.13
N SER A 135 -2.57 -14.18 17.85
CA SER A 135 -2.03 -15.42 17.29
C SER A 135 -3.12 -16.33 16.76
N LYS A 136 -4.26 -16.45 17.47
CA LYS A 136 -5.40 -17.25 17.01
C LYS A 136 -5.92 -16.73 15.67
N VAL A 137 -6.28 -15.45 15.59
CA VAL A 137 -6.82 -14.86 14.36
C VAL A 137 -5.82 -14.92 13.20
N MET A 138 -4.53 -14.69 13.47
CA MET A 138 -3.49 -14.79 12.43
C MET A 138 -3.37 -16.21 11.87
N ASN A 139 -3.41 -17.23 12.74
CA ASN A 139 -3.36 -18.63 12.31
C ASN A 139 -4.64 -19.05 11.58
N ASP A 140 -5.81 -18.60 12.03
CA ASP A 140 -7.08 -18.86 11.33
C ASP A 140 -7.04 -18.27 9.90
N LEU A 141 -6.53 -17.04 9.75
CA LEU A 141 -6.33 -16.41 8.45
C LEU A 141 -5.22 -17.05 7.60
N LEU A 142 -4.19 -17.63 8.23
CA LEU A 142 -3.14 -18.40 7.55
C LEU A 142 -3.73 -19.64 6.90
N VAL A 143 -4.53 -20.41 7.65
CA VAL A 143 -5.22 -21.61 7.15
C VAL A 143 -6.16 -21.25 6.00
N LYS A 144 -6.79 -20.07 6.07
CA LYS A 144 -7.64 -19.53 5.00
C LYS A 144 -6.86 -19.01 3.78
N GLY A 145 -5.53 -18.95 3.81
CA GLY A 145 -4.72 -18.39 2.73
C GLY A 145 -4.92 -16.88 2.51
N ILE A 146 -5.48 -16.18 3.51
CA ILE A 146 -5.60 -14.72 3.54
C ILE A 146 -4.29 -14.11 4.04
N LEU A 147 -3.67 -14.74 5.04
CA LEU A 147 -2.30 -14.50 5.43
C LEU A 147 -1.39 -15.61 4.91
N GLY A 148 -0.11 -15.30 4.81
CA GLY A 148 0.94 -16.23 4.40
C GLY A 148 2.20 -15.99 5.19
N VAL A 149 3.06 -17.00 5.26
CA VAL A 149 4.43 -16.87 5.75
C VAL A 149 5.38 -17.39 4.69
N ALA A 150 6.56 -16.80 4.59
CA ALA A 150 7.58 -17.27 3.67
C ALA A 150 8.24 -18.56 4.17
N GLU A 151 8.70 -19.40 3.25
CA GLU A 151 9.68 -20.43 3.57
C GLU A 151 11.02 -19.78 3.92
N THR A 152 11.80 -20.45 4.78
CA THR A 152 13.13 -19.96 5.18
C THR A 152 14.04 -19.86 3.96
N GLY A 153 14.65 -18.68 3.74
CA GLY A 153 15.60 -18.45 2.64
C GLY A 153 15.02 -17.67 1.45
N ILE A 154 13.72 -17.34 1.48
CA ILE A 154 13.12 -16.40 0.52
C ILE A 154 13.53 -14.97 0.87
N THR A 155 13.82 -14.16 -0.14
CA THR A 155 14.14 -12.73 0.00
C THR A 155 13.22 -11.92 -0.92
N THR A 156 12.63 -10.84 -0.40
CA THR A 156 11.82 -9.92 -1.23
C THR A 156 12.70 -9.15 -2.22
N GLU A 157 12.11 -8.56 -3.25
CA GLU A 157 12.83 -7.73 -4.24
C GLU A 157 13.53 -6.54 -3.58
N ASP A 158 12.93 -5.98 -2.53
CA ASP A 158 13.52 -4.92 -1.71
C ASP A 158 14.62 -5.42 -0.75
N GLY A 159 14.97 -6.71 -0.80
CA GLY A 159 16.09 -7.30 -0.06
C GLY A 159 15.78 -7.72 1.38
N ARG A 160 14.51 -7.89 1.77
CA ARG A 160 14.18 -8.43 3.11
C ARG A 160 14.33 -9.95 3.10
N SER A 161 15.25 -10.45 3.93
CA SER A 161 15.31 -11.88 4.24
C SER A 161 14.07 -12.30 5.02
N CYS A 162 13.32 -13.26 4.47
CA CYS A 162 12.08 -13.75 5.03
C CYS A 162 12.28 -15.11 5.70
N SER A 163 11.45 -15.35 6.70
CA SER A 163 11.42 -16.60 7.46
C SER A 163 9.98 -17.04 7.67
N SER A 164 9.78 -18.20 8.28
CA SER A 164 8.46 -18.67 8.74
C SER A 164 7.77 -17.75 9.76
N ARG A 165 8.46 -16.70 10.24
CA ARG A 165 7.92 -15.69 11.16
C ARG A 165 7.55 -14.39 10.45
N THR A 166 7.86 -14.24 9.16
CA THR A 166 7.55 -13.07 8.36
C THR A 166 6.15 -13.24 7.77
N TRP A 167 5.22 -12.43 8.23
CA TRP A 167 3.81 -12.51 7.84
C TRP A 167 3.50 -11.59 6.67
N PHE A 168 2.77 -12.12 5.70
CA PHE A 168 2.32 -11.42 4.50
C PHE A 168 0.80 -11.39 4.46
N VAL A 169 0.23 -10.35 3.85
CA VAL A 169 -1.19 -10.32 3.48
C VAL A 169 -1.34 -10.61 2.00
N ASN A 170 -2.28 -11.49 1.65
CA ASN A 170 -2.57 -11.85 0.27
C ASN A 170 -3.02 -10.61 -0.53
N PRO A 171 -2.29 -10.19 -1.59
CA PRO A 171 -2.62 -8.99 -2.37
C PRO A 171 -3.98 -9.07 -3.07
N ASN A 172 -4.52 -10.27 -3.29
CA ASN A 172 -5.87 -10.45 -3.81
C ASN A 172 -6.97 -10.00 -2.82
N ILE A 173 -6.60 -9.67 -1.57
CA ILE A 173 -7.49 -9.20 -0.50
C ILE A 173 -7.19 -7.73 -0.19
N LEU A 174 -5.95 -7.45 0.25
CA LEU A 174 -5.44 -6.11 0.52
C LEU A 174 -4.11 -5.95 -0.19
N CYS A 175 -4.00 -4.96 -1.08
CA CYS A 175 -2.81 -4.71 -1.89
C CYS A 175 -2.21 -3.35 -1.53
N ASN A 176 -0.96 -3.33 -1.10
CA ASN A 176 -0.16 -2.12 -0.93
C ASN A 176 0.92 -2.03 -2.02
N ALA A 177 0.52 -2.15 -3.27
CA ALA A 177 1.39 -2.10 -4.43
C ALA A 177 0.59 -1.62 -5.65
N PRO A 178 1.25 -1.15 -6.72
CA PRO A 178 0.61 -1.15 -8.03
C PRO A 178 0.17 -2.57 -8.39
N LYS A 179 -1.00 -2.73 -9.00
CA LYS A 179 -1.61 -4.05 -9.27
C LYS A 179 -0.76 -4.95 -10.16
N ASP A 180 0.08 -4.33 -11.00
CA ASP A 180 0.99 -4.92 -11.97
C ASP A 180 2.43 -5.09 -11.44
N ASP A 181 2.70 -4.69 -10.20
CA ASP A 181 4.05 -4.61 -9.63
C ASP A 181 4.08 -5.16 -8.18
N ILE A 182 3.43 -6.30 -8.00
CA ILE A 182 3.43 -7.06 -6.75
C ILE A 182 4.73 -7.86 -6.67
N ASP A 183 5.40 -7.81 -5.52
CA ASP A 183 6.65 -8.51 -5.26
C ASP A 183 6.57 -10.03 -5.56
N ARG A 184 7.57 -10.57 -6.27
CA ARG A 184 7.58 -11.97 -6.71
C ARG A 184 7.57 -12.98 -5.58
N ALA A 185 8.24 -12.72 -4.45
CA ALA A 185 8.21 -13.61 -3.30
C ALA A 185 6.78 -13.69 -2.74
N THR A 186 6.09 -12.56 -2.68
CA THR A 186 4.68 -12.49 -2.28
C THR A 186 3.78 -13.28 -3.23
N GLN A 187 3.97 -13.14 -4.54
CA GLN A 187 3.24 -13.94 -5.52
C GLN A 187 3.45 -15.44 -5.31
N GLN A 188 4.70 -15.88 -5.08
CA GLN A 188 5.03 -17.29 -4.83
C GLN A 188 4.34 -17.85 -3.59
N ILE A 189 4.29 -17.09 -2.49
CA ILE A 189 3.62 -17.48 -1.24
C ILE A 189 2.13 -17.75 -1.48
N PHE A 190 1.48 -16.96 -2.34
CA PHE A 190 0.03 -16.99 -2.53
C PHE A 190 -0.44 -17.64 -3.84
N VAL A 191 0.46 -18.19 -4.67
CA VAL A 191 0.12 -18.69 -6.02
C VAL A 191 -0.99 -19.74 -6.02
N LYS A 192 -1.06 -20.57 -4.97
CA LYS A 192 -2.10 -21.61 -4.78
C LYS A 192 -3.23 -21.20 -3.84
N SER A 193 -3.10 -20.06 -3.17
CA SER A 193 -4.05 -19.62 -2.14
C SER A 193 -5.39 -19.21 -2.76
N LEU A 194 -6.48 -19.51 -2.06
CA LEU A 194 -7.84 -19.10 -2.44
C LEU A 194 -8.31 -19.59 -3.83
N ARG A 195 -7.65 -20.60 -4.41
CA ARG A 195 -8.05 -21.23 -5.71
C ARG A 195 -9.10 -22.33 -5.55
N ASN A 196 -9.19 -22.94 -4.36
CA ASN A 196 -10.10 -24.04 -4.02
C ASN A 196 -10.68 -23.85 -2.61
N ILE A 197 -11.35 -22.73 -2.39
CA ILE A 197 -11.98 -22.43 -1.10
C ILE A 197 -13.10 -23.45 -0.87
N GLN A 198 -13.02 -24.18 0.25
CA GLN A 198 -14.04 -25.12 0.67
C GLN A 198 -14.57 -24.70 2.03
N LEU A 199 -15.90 -24.57 2.14
CA LEU A 199 -16.57 -24.25 3.39
C LEU A 199 -16.86 -25.55 4.15
N GLU A 200 -16.78 -25.51 5.48
CA GLU A 200 -17.16 -26.66 6.32
C GLU A 200 -18.60 -27.09 6.01
N GLY A 201 -18.81 -28.40 5.84
CA GLY A 201 -20.10 -28.97 5.49
C GLY A 201 -20.53 -28.80 4.03
N SER A 202 -19.74 -28.12 3.18
CA SER A 202 -20.03 -27.96 1.75
C SER A 202 -19.05 -28.76 0.87
N LYS A 203 -19.59 -29.41 -0.17
CA LYS A 203 -18.80 -30.03 -1.25
C LYS A 203 -18.48 -29.04 -2.38
N LYS A 204 -19.09 -27.85 -2.37
CA LYS A 204 -18.88 -26.83 -3.41
C LYS A 204 -17.50 -26.20 -3.22
N LYS A 205 -16.73 -26.17 -4.30
CA LYS A 205 -15.46 -25.43 -4.36
C LYS A 205 -15.72 -24.02 -4.87
N HIS A 206 -15.13 -23.05 -4.19
CA HIS A 206 -15.23 -21.63 -4.50
C HIS A 206 -13.86 -21.10 -4.95
N LYS A 207 -13.87 -20.10 -5.83
CA LYS A 207 -12.68 -19.37 -6.29
C LYS A 207 -12.95 -17.88 -6.18
N LEU A 208 -11.91 -17.06 -6.04
CA LEU A 208 -12.06 -15.62 -6.08
C LEU A 208 -12.51 -15.15 -7.48
N PRO A 209 -13.31 -14.08 -7.57
CA PRO A 209 -13.63 -13.43 -8.83
C PRO A 209 -12.40 -12.88 -9.58
N ILE A 210 -11.46 -12.28 -8.84
CA ILE A 210 -10.28 -11.61 -9.39
C ILE A 210 -9.01 -12.19 -8.79
N TYR A 211 -7.98 -12.39 -9.63
CA TYR A 211 -6.61 -12.66 -9.21
C TYR A 211 -5.68 -11.66 -9.88
N LEU A 212 -4.84 -11.00 -9.09
CA LEU A 212 -3.85 -10.03 -9.58
C LEU A 212 -2.63 -10.71 -10.22
N PHE A 213 -2.43 -12.00 -9.95
CA PHE A 213 -1.35 -12.86 -10.44
C PHE A 213 -1.77 -14.34 -10.50
#